data_AF-A0A933QKQ0-F1
#
_entry.id   AF-A0A933QKQ0-F1
#
_cell.length_a   1.000
_cell.length_b   1.000
_cell.length_c   1.000
_cell.angle_alpha   90.00
_cell.angle_beta   90.00
_cell.angle_gamma   90.00
#
_symmetry.space_group_name_H-M   'P 1'
#
loop_
_entity.id
_entity.type
_entity.pdbx_description
1 polymer ?
#
loop_
_entity_poly.entity_id
_entity_poly.type
_entity_poly.pdbx_seq_one_letter_code
_entity_poly.pdbx_strand_id
1 'polypeptide(L)'
;MTLQTIRLNLPDNLLRRLNDAADAAQQPLDDVLLQTIRAGLPPDLAQVPERFRTDLRLLNRMDNDVLLQIARGELEQAKSVEYADLLAQNQNGVLNEADRSRLSALREEADLLMFRRAYALALLKWRGVPIPESESFNDQANHSI
;
A
#
# COMPACT_ATOMS: atom_id res chain seq x y z
N MET A 1 -24.64 4.04 3.97
CA MET A 1 -23.86 4.34 2.75
C MET A 1 -24.67 5.31 1.91
N THR A 2 -24.07 6.39 1.41
CA THR A 2 -24.74 7.32 0.48
C THR A 2 -24.48 6.87 -0.95
N LEU A 3 -25.54 6.53 -1.68
CA LEU A 3 -25.45 6.20 -3.10
C LEU A 3 -25.55 7.50 -3.92
N GLN A 4 -24.67 7.66 -4.90
CA GLN A 4 -24.72 8.77 -5.86
C GLN A 4 -24.87 8.21 -7.27
N THR A 5 -25.79 8.78 -8.04
CA THR A 5 -26.04 8.37 -9.43
C THR A 5 -25.21 9.22 -10.39
N ILE A 6 -24.42 8.57 -11.23
CA ILE A 6 -23.64 9.20 -12.31
C ILE A 6 -24.24 8.77 -13.64
N ARG A 7 -24.51 9.72 -14.55
CA ARG A 7 -24.91 9.42 -15.94
C ARG A 7 -23.70 9.56 -16.85
N LEU A 8 -23.44 8.55 -17.67
CA LEU A 8 -22.33 8.49 -18.61
C LEU A 8 -22.86 8.21 -20.01
N ASN A 9 -22.36 8.94 -21.00
CA ASN A 9 -22.60 8.60 -22.41
C ASN A 9 -21.52 7.60 -22.83
N LEU A 10 -21.90 6.33 -22.97
CA LEU A 10 -21.00 5.26 -23.38
C LEU A 10 -21.13 5.01 -24.89
N PRO A 11 -20.02 4.83 -25.61
CA PRO A 11 -20.08 4.36 -27.00
C PRO A 11 -20.75 2.97 -27.09
N ASP A 12 -21.58 2.74 -28.11
CA ASP A 12 -22.36 1.49 -28.26
C ASP A 12 -21.49 0.22 -28.26
N ASN A 13 -20.26 0.31 -28.76
CA ASN A 13 -19.32 -0.82 -28.74
C ASN A 13 -18.80 -1.14 -27.33
N LEU A 14 -18.69 -0.14 -26.44
CA LEU A 14 -18.33 -0.37 -25.05
C LEU A 14 -19.50 -0.97 -24.28
N LEU A 15 -20.71 -0.44 -24.47
CA LEU A 15 -21.91 -0.97 -23.82
C LEU A 15 -22.16 -2.44 -24.22
N ARG A 16 -22.00 -2.79 -25.50
CA ARG A 16 -22.10 -4.19 -25.95
C ARG A 16 -21.09 -5.10 -25.24
N ARG A 17 -19.81 -4.72 -25.20
CA ARG A 17 -18.78 -5.50 -24.51
C ARG A 17 -19.04 -5.68 -23.01
N LEU A 18 -19.61 -4.68 -22.35
CA LEU A 18 -20.00 -4.79 -20.94
C LEU A 18 -21.18 -5.74 -20.74
N ASN A 19 -22.16 -5.74 -21.65
CA ASN A 19 -23.26 -6.72 -21.63
C ASN A 19 -22.74 -8.14 -21.89
N ASP A 20 -21.87 -8.33 -22.88
CA ASP A 20 -21.26 -9.64 -23.17
C ASP A 20 -20.51 -10.18 -21.94
N ALA A 21 -19.80 -9.31 -21.22
CA ALA A 21 -19.10 -9.67 -19.98
C ALA A 21 -20.08 -9.98 -18.84
N ALA A 22 -21.17 -9.24 -18.70
CA ALA A 22 -22.23 -9.48 -17.72
C ALA A 22 -22.93 -10.82 -17.94
N ASP A 23 -23.27 -11.15 -19.18
CA ASP A 23 -23.86 -12.42 -19.57
C ASP A 23 -22.90 -13.58 -19.29
N ALA A 24 -21.62 -13.43 -19.67
CA ALA A 24 -20.59 -14.44 -19.42
C ALA A 24 -20.29 -14.66 -17.93
N ALA A 25 -20.28 -13.59 -17.13
CA ALA A 25 -20.08 -13.66 -15.68
C ALA A 25 -21.35 -14.03 -14.90
N GLN A 26 -22.51 -14.07 -15.57
CA GLN A 26 -23.84 -14.21 -14.95
C GLN A 26 -24.09 -13.19 -13.83
N GLN A 27 -23.67 -11.95 -14.06
CA GLN A 27 -23.79 -10.85 -13.11
C GLN A 27 -24.58 -9.69 -13.72
N PRO A 28 -25.28 -8.88 -12.90
CA PRO A 28 -25.90 -7.65 -13.38
C PRO A 28 -24.87 -6.71 -14.03
N LEU A 29 -25.28 -5.99 -15.07
CA LEU A 29 -24.43 -5.00 -15.75
C LEU A 29 -23.83 -3.98 -14.78
N ASP A 30 -24.62 -3.52 -13.80
CA ASP A 30 -24.17 -2.56 -12.78
C ASP A 30 -23.00 -3.11 -11.94
N ASP A 31 -23.02 -4.39 -11.59
CA ASP A 31 -21.96 -5.03 -10.80
C ASP A 31 -20.68 -5.17 -11.62
N VAL A 32 -20.79 -5.59 -12.89
CA VAL A 32 -19.66 -5.66 -13.82
C VAL A 32 -19.07 -4.27 -14.07
N LEU A 33 -19.91 -3.25 -14.23
CA LEU A 33 -19.47 -1.87 -14.42
C LEU A 33 -18.72 -1.37 -13.17
N LEU A 34 -19.27 -1.59 -11.98
CA LEU A 34 -18.62 -1.22 -10.72
C LEU A 34 -17.30 -1.95 -10.52
N GLN A 35 -17.24 -3.24 -10.83
CA GLN A 35 -16.01 -4.02 -10.76
C GLN A 35 -14.95 -3.51 -11.75
N THR A 36 -15.36 -3.21 -12.98
CA THR A 36 -14.47 -2.67 -14.01
C THR A 36 -13.92 -1.30 -13.60
N ILE A 37 -14.78 -0.43 -13.06
CA ILE A 37 -14.36 0.87 -12.53
C ILE A 37 -13.38 0.67 -11.37
N ARG A 38 -13.71 -0.17 -10.38
CA ARG A 38 -12.83 -0.45 -9.23
C ARG A 38 -11.47 -0.99 -9.66
N ALA A 39 -11.43 -1.89 -10.64
CA ALA A 39 -10.18 -2.43 -11.19
C ALA A 39 -9.34 -1.37 -11.91
N GLY A 40 -9.98 -0.37 -12.53
CA GLY A 40 -9.31 0.75 -13.18
C GLY A 40 -8.84 1.85 -12.23
N LEU A 41 -9.31 1.87 -10.97
CA LEU A 41 -8.90 2.87 -9.98
C LEU A 41 -7.58 2.49 -9.31
N PRO A 42 -6.76 3.47 -8.89
CA PRO A 42 -5.60 3.20 -8.05
C PRO A 42 -6.04 2.57 -6.72
N PRO A 43 -5.13 1.84 -6.05
CA PRO A 43 -5.40 1.21 -4.76
C PRO A 43 -5.95 2.21 -3.73
N ASP A 44 -6.95 1.78 -2.98
CA ASP A 44 -7.60 2.61 -1.96
C ASP A 44 -6.72 2.75 -0.71
N LEU A 45 -6.79 3.92 -0.07
CA LEU A 45 -6.11 4.27 1.16
C LEU A 45 -7.04 4.19 2.39
N ALA A 46 -8.26 3.68 2.26
CA ALA A 46 -9.21 3.55 3.37
C ALA A 46 -8.64 2.75 4.57
N GLN A 47 -7.82 1.73 4.32
CA GLN A 47 -7.19 0.91 5.37
C GLN A 47 -5.92 1.56 5.96
N VAL A 48 -5.43 2.64 5.36
CA VAL A 48 -4.26 3.38 5.88
C VAL A 48 -4.73 4.37 6.96
N PRO A 49 -4.04 4.48 8.10
CA PRO A 49 -4.28 5.51 9.10
C PRO A 49 -4.30 6.93 8.49
N GLU A 50 -5.26 7.76 8.90
CA GLU A 50 -5.48 9.08 8.28
C GLU A 50 -4.23 9.96 8.23
N ARG A 51 -3.41 9.89 9.28
CA ARG A 51 -2.14 10.64 9.40
C ARG A 51 -1.17 10.37 8.25
N PHE A 52 -1.22 9.21 7.59
CA PHE A 52 -0.33 8.86 6.49
C PHE A 52 -0.98 9.03 5.10
N ARG A 53 -2.30 9.22 5.02
CA ARG A 53 -3.01 9.26 3.74
C ARG A 53 -2.55 10.40 2.83
N THR A 54 -2.25 11.56 3.39
CA THR A 54 -1.79 12.72 2.63
C THR A 54 -0.45 12.43 1.95
N ASP A 55 0.51 11.88 2.69
CA ASP A 55 1.82 11.48 2.17
C ASP A 55 1.68 10.43 1.07
N LEU A 56 0.88 9.39 1.29
CA LEU A 56 0.72 8.32 0.32
C LEU A 56 0.02 8.78 -0.96
N ARG A 57 -0.90 9.74 -0.90
CA ARG A 57 -1.54 10.30 -2.10
C ARG A 57 -0.53 10.96 -3.04
N LEU A 58 0.60 11.47 -2.54
CA LEU A 58 1.63 12.06 -3.38
C LEU A 58 2.27 11.02 -4.32
N LEU A 59 2.36 9.75 -3.88
CA LEU A 59 2.92 8.65 -4.68
C LEU A 59 2.12 8.40 -5.96
N ASN A 60 0.82 8.71 -5.99
CA ASN A 60 -0.02 8.55 -7.19
C ASN A 60 0.51 9.31 -8.41
N ARG A 61 1.25 10.41 -8.18
CA ARG A 61 1.78 11.29 -9.23
C ARG A 61 3.25 11.03 -9.55
N MET A 62 3.91 10.14 -8.83
CA MET A 62 5.32 9.82 -9.04
C MET A 62 5.50 8.85 -10.20
N ASP A 63 6.64 8.93 -10.88
CA ASP A 63 7.02 8.03 -11.95
C ASP A 63 7.38 6.63 -11.44
N ASN A 64 7.36 5.65 -12.34
CA ASN A 64 7.59 4.25 -11.98
C ASN A 64 8.98 4.01 -11.37
N ASP A 65 10.03 4.70 -11.84
CA ASP A 65 11.39 4.56 -11.30
C ASP A 65 11.48 5.06 -9.85
N VAL A 66 10.82 6.18 -9.55
CA VAL A 66 10.73 6.72 -8.19
C VAL A 66 9.95 5.77 -7.29
N LEU A 67 8.84 5.23 -7.77
CA LEU A 67 8.06 4.24 -7.01
C LEU A 67 8.85 2.96 -6.75
N LEU A 68 9.68 2.51 -7.69
CA LEU A 68 10.58 1.37 -7.49
C LEU A 68 11.64 1.65 -6.42
N GLN A 69 12.21 2.85 -6.40
CA GLN A 69 13.14 3.27 -5.34
C GLN A 69 12.44 3.30 -3.98
N ILE A 70 11.23 3.86 -3.90
CA ILE A 70 10.45 3.89 -2.66
C ILE A 70 10.12 2.47 -2.20
N ALA A 71 9.69 1.58 -3.09
CA ALA A 71 9.35 0.19 -2.78
C ALA A 71 10.55 -0.59 -2.18
N ARG A 72 11.76 -0.28 -2.64
CA ARG A 72 13.04 -0.84 -2.16
C ARG A 72 13.65 -0.08 -0.98
N GLY A 73 13.05 1.03 -0.55
CA GLY A 73 13.57 1.83 0.54
C GLY A 73 13.62 1.03 1.84
N GLU A 74 14.66 1.27 2.62
CA GLU A 74 14.86 0.67 3.93
C GLU A 74 15.06 1.77 4.97
N LEU A 75 14.85 1.43 6.24
CA LEU A 75 15.19 2.34 7.32
C LEU A 75 16.71 2.50 7.34
N GLU A 76 17.20 3.72 7.58
CA GLU A 76 18.65 3.96 7.67
C GLU A 76 19.30 2.98 8.65
N GLN A 77 20.44 2.39 8.28
CA GLN A 77 21.08 1.34 9.07
C GLN A 77 21.27 1.72 10.54
N ALA A 78 21.70 2.96 10.81
CA ALA A 78 21.88 3.46 12.17
C ALA A 78 20.56 3.46 12.97
N LYS A 79 19.45 3.89 12.34
CA LYS A 79 18.12 3.89 12.95
C LYS A 79 17.57 2.47 13.13
N SER A 80 17.87 1.55 12.21
CA SER A 80 17.47 0.14 12.33
C SER A 80 18.15 -0.54 13.51
N VAL A 81 19.44 -0.29 13.71
CA VAL A 81 20.20 -0.80 14.87
C VAL A 81 19.66 -0.19 16.16
N GLU A 82 19.50 1.13 16.21
CA GLU A 82 18.91 1.84 17.35
C GLU A 82 17.52 1.30 17.70
N TYR A 83 16.68 1.07 16.69
CA TYR A 83 15.33 0.53 16.88
C TYR A 83 15.35 -0.88 17.49
N ALA A 84 16.25 -1.75 17.03
CA ALA A 84 16.41 -3.10 17.57
C ALA A 84 16.88 -3.08 19.04
N ASP A 85 17.88 -2.23 19.35
CA ASP A 85 18.42 -2.09 20.71
C ASP A 85 17.35 -1.57 21.68
N LEU A 86 16.61 -0.54 21.29
CA LEU A 86 15.52 0.03 22.10
C LEU A 86 14.37 -0.97 22.28
N LEU A 87 14.08 -1.79 21.27
CA LEU A 87 13.07 -2.84 21.39
C LEU A 87 13.49 -3.92 22.39
N ALA A 88 14.76 -4.34 22.37
CA ALA A 88 15.31 -5.29 23.33
C ALA A 88 15.28 -4.75 24.76
N GLN A 89 15.67 -3.48 24.94
CA GLN A 89 15.59 -2.82 26.25
C GLN A 89 14.13 -2.67 26.74
N ASN A 90 13.16 -2.49 25.82
CA ASN A 90 11.74 -2.37 26.16
C ASN A 90 11.21 -3.68 26.72
N GLN A 91 11.57 -4.80 26.08
CA GLN A 91 11.23 -6.16 26.52
C GLN A 91 11.81 -6.48 27.90
N ASN A 92 13.02 -5.97 28.18
CA ASN A 92 13.70 -6.14 29.47
C ASN A 92 13.21 -5.17 30.57
N GLY A 93 12.29 -4.26 30.25
CA GLY A 93 11.73 -3.29 31.21
C GLY A 93 12.70 -2.21 31.68
N VAL A 94 13.82 -1.99 30.97
CA VAL A 94 14.89 -1.06 31.37
C VAL A 94 14.81 0.29 30.65
N LEU A 95 13.72 0.56 29.93
CA LEU A 95 13.57 1.79 29.13
C LEU A 95 13.28 3.03 30.00
N ASN A 96 14.18 4.02 29.91
CA ASN A 96 13.91 5.35 30.45
C ASN A 96 12.93 6.13 29.55
N GLU A 97 12.46 7.29 30.01
CA GLU A 97 11.43 8.06 29.29
C GLU A 97 11.93 8.63 27.96
N ALA A 98 13.20 9.06 27.88
CA ALA A 98 13.78 9.56 26.63
C ALA A 98 13.83 8.45 25.57
N ASP A 99 14.26 7.25 25.97
CA ASP A 99 14.31 6.07 25.13
C ASP A 99 12.91 5.61 24.70
N ARG A 100 11.87 5.78 25.54
CA ARG A 100 10.47 5.49 25.15
C ARG A 100 9.99 6.42 24.06
N SER A 101 10.24 7.71 24.23
CA SER A 101 9.90 8.70 23.21
C SER A 101 10.64 8.40 21.91
N ARG A 102 11.91 8.01 21.99
CA ARG A 102 12.73 7.67 20.82
C ARG A 102 12.24 6.42 20.10
N LEU A 103 11.93 5.36 20.86
CA LEU A 103 11.35 4.12 20.34
C LEU A 103 10.00 4.37 19.65
N SER A 104 9.15 5.23 20.24
CA SER A 104 7.87 5.61 19.63
C SER A 104 8.06 6.31 18.28
N ALA A 105 9.02 7.25 18.20
CA ALA A 105 9.31 7.95 16.95
C ALA A 105 9.86 7.02 15.87
N LEU A 106 10.77 6.11 16.22
CA LEU A 106 11.31 5.11 15.28
C LEU A 106 10.23 4.14 14.78
N ARG A 107 9.30 3.74 15.65
CA ARG A 107 8.16 2.91 15.25
C ARG A 107 7.27 3.63 14.24
N GLU A 108 6.97 4.90 14.47
CA GLU A 108 6.16 5.68 13.53
C GLU A 108 6.86 5.88 12.18
N GLU A 109 8.17 6.11 12.18
CA GLU A 109 8.98 6.20 10.95
C GLU A 109 8.99 4.86 10.19
N ALA A 110 9.16 3.74 10.90
CA ALA A 110 9.11 2.40 10.33
C ALA A 110 7.73 2.06 9.75
N ASP A 111 6.65 2.40 10.46
CA ASP A 111 5.27 2.21 9.99
C ASP A 111 5.03 3.00 8.68
N LEU A 112 5.39 4.29 8.66
CA LEU A 112 5.24 5.13 7.48
C LEU A 112 6.05 4.59 6.30
N LEU A 113 7.28 4.14 6.54
CA LEU A 113 8.10 3.50 5.52
C LEU A 113 7.38 2.25 4.96
N MET A 114 6.88 1.37 5.82
CA MET A 114 6.17 0.17 5.39
C MET A 114 4.94 0.51 4.53
N PHE A 115 4.15 1.51 4.93
CA PHE A 115 3.00 1.97 4.16
C PHE A 115 3.41 2.55 2.80
N ARG A 116 4.48 3.36 2.74
CA ARG A 116 5.02 3.92 1.48
C ARG A 116 5.45 2.81 0.54
N ARG A 117 6.14 1.80 1.06
CA ARG A 117 6.62 0.65 0.27
C ARG A 117 5.46 -0.18 -0.27
N ALA A 118 4.53 -0.57 0.60
CA ALA A 118 3.36 -1.35 0.22
C ALA A 118 2.50 -0.62 -0.81
N TYR A 119 2.27 0.68 -0.63
CA TYR A 119 1.47 1.48 -1.55
C TYR A 119 2.19 1.71 -2.90
N ALA A 120 3.51 1.92 -2.90
CA ALA A 120 4.30 2.01 -4.12
C ALA A 120 4.23 0.69 -4.93
N LEU A 121 4.35 -0.46 -4.27
CA LEU A 121 4.17 -1.77 -4.91
C LEU A 121 2.76 -1.94 -5.49
N ALA A 122 1.73 -1.56 -4.74
CA ALA A 122 0.35 -1.64 -5.21
C ALA A 122 0.11 -0.75 -6.45
N LEU A 123 0.70 0.46 -6.48
CA LEU A 123 0.65 1.35 -7.64
C LEU A 123 1.39 0.78 -8.84
N LEU A 124 2.59 0.23 -8.66
CA LEU A 124 3.35 -0.40 -9.73
C LEU A 124 2.58 -1.57 -10.34
N LYS A 125 1.97 -2.42 -9.50
CA LYS A 125 1.10 -3.52 -9.94
C LYS A 125 -0.11 -3.00 -10.73
N TRP A 126 -0.78 -1.96 -10.22
CA TRP A 126 -1.92 -1.33 -10.90
C TRP A 126 -1.54 -0.74 -12.27
N ARG A 127 -0.33 -0.18 -12.40
CA ARG A 127 0.21 0.35 -13.67
C ARG A 127 0.71 -0.73 -14.63
N GLY A 128 0.64 -2.01 -14.26
CA GLY A 128 1.14 -3.12 -15.07
C GLY A 128 2.68 -3.19 -15.15
N VAL A 129 3.39 -2.53 -14.22
CA VAL A 129 4.86 -2.64 -14.14
C VAL A 129 5.19 -3.98 -13.48
N PRO A 130 6.04 -4.82 -14.10
CA PRO A 130 6.51 -6.04 -13.46
C PRO A 130 7.29 -5.64 -12.21
N ILE A 131 6.76 -6.06 -11.05
CA ILE A 131 7.48 -5.92 -9.80
C ILE A 131 8.54 -7.01 -9.81
N PRO A 132 9.85 -6.68 -9.79
CA PRO A 132 10.87 -7.70 -9.61
C PRO A 132 10.55 -8.44 -8.33
N GLU A 133 10.51 -9.78 -8.38
CA GLU A 133 10.33 -10.61 -7.19
C GLU A 133 11.22 -10.06 -6.10
N SER A 134 10.62 -9.59 -5.02
CA SER A 134 11.37 -9.28 -3.83
C SER A 134 12.06 -10.57 -3.41
N GLU A 135 13.38 -10.56 -3.27
CA GLU A 135 14.02 -11.41 -2.28
C GLU A 135 13.13 -11.36 -1.04
N SER A 136 12.65 -12.53 -0.67
CA SER A 136 11.59 -12.80 0.29
C SER A 136 11.63 -11.81 1.46
N PHE A 137 10.62 -10.95 1.56
CA PHE A 137 10.30 -10.21 2.79
C PHE A 137 9.75 -11.17 3.86
N ASN A 138 10.48 -12.25 4.18
CA ASN A 138 10.25 -13.14 5.32
C ASN A 138 11.38 -14.19 5.43
N ASP A 139 12.54 -13.88 6.03
CA ASP A 139 13.42 -14.92 6.64
C ASP A 139 14.55 -14.39 7.55
N GLN A 140 14.30 -13.36 8.38
CA GLN A 140 15.22 -13.02 9.49
C GLN A 140 14.55 -12.95 10.86
N ALA A 141 13.38 -13.56 11.03
CA ALA A 141 12.74 -13.71 12.33
C ALA A 141 12.89 -15.11 12.95
N ASN A 142 13.62 -16.04 12.31
CA ASN A 142 13.69 -17.40 12.84
C ASN A 142 14.98 -18.14 12.46
N HIS A 143 16.13 -17.75 13.01
CA HIS A 143 17.30 -18.64 13.20
C HIS A 143 18.14 -18.15 14.38
N SER A 144 17.67 -18.46 15.60
CA SER A 144 18.49 -18.60 16.80
C SER A 144 17.69 -19.40 17.84
N ILE A 145 17.72 -20.73 17.69
CA ILE A 145 17.64 -21.69 18.80
C ILE A 145 18.81 -22.65 18.61
#